data_AF-A0A1H2Q8C8-F1
#
_entry.id   AF-A0A1H2Q8C8-F1
#
_cell.length_a   1.000
_cell.length_b   1.000
_cell.length_c   1.000
_cell.angle_alpha   90.00
_cell.angle_beta   90.00
_cell.angle_gamma   90.00
#
_symmetry.space_group_name_H-M   'P 1'
#
loop_
_entity.id
_entity.type
_entity.pdbx_description
1 polymer ?
#
loop_
_entity_poly.entity_id
_entity_poly.type
_entity_poly.pdbx_seq_one_letter_code
_entity_poly.pdbx_strand_id
1 'polypeptide(L)'
;MDTILLIFCAIDDFCKGFEPRWKQHLLESSLKRRHRQGALCLSEVMTIMVGFHLSGYRTFKHYYLNYVLRYQRGYFPGLVSYNRFVELL
;
A
#
# COMPACT_ATOMS: atom_id res chain seq x y z
N MET A 1 -0.22 20.89 7.29
CA MET A 1 -0.06 19.45 7.54
C MET A 1 -0.59 18.73 6.33
N ASP A 2 0.25 17.98 5.63
CA ASP A 2 -0.13 17.28 4.41
C ASP A 2 -1.12 16.15 4.73
N THR A 3 -2.29 16.16 4.11
CA THR A 3 -3.36 15.17 4.34
C THR A 3 -2.87 13.73 4.15
N ILE A 4 -1.92 13.50 3.24
CA ILE A 4 -1.35 12.18 2.99
C ILE A 4 -0.53 11.65 4.18
N LEU A 5 0.17 12.54 4.91
CA LEU A 5 0.95 12.13 6.08
C LEU A 5 0.03 11.69 7.22
N LEU A 6 -1.08 12.39 7.44
CA LEU A 6 -2.07 12.01 8.45
C LEU A 6 -2.71 10.66 8.14
N ILE A 7 -3.08 10.45 6.86
CA ILE A 7 -3.62 9.16 6.40
C ILE A 7 -2.56 8.06 6.59
N PHE A 8 -1.32 8.32 6.20
CA PHE A 8 -0.24 7.35 6.35
C PHE A 8 -0.03 6.96 7.82
N CYS A 9 0.06 7.93 8.73
CA CYS A 9 0.21 7.64 10.17
C CYS A 9 -0.93 6.77 10.71
N ALA A 10 -2.18 7.10 10.38
CA ALA A 10 -3.34 6.32 10.83
C ALA A 10 -3.31 4.88 10.28
N ILE A 11 -2.93 4.71 9.01
CA ILE A 11 -2.82 3.40 8.36
C ILE A 11 -1.65 2.60 8.93
N ASP A 12 -0.51 3.23 9.17
CA ASP A 12 0.67 2.57 9.74
C ASP A 12 0.39 2.05 11.15
N ASP A 13 -0.27 2.84 11.99
CA ASP A 13 -0.68 2.39 13.33
C ASP A 13 -1.71 1.26 13.27
N PHE A 14 -2.64 1.29 12.31
CA PHE A 14 -3.53 0.18 12.03
C PHE A 14 -2.75 -1.08 11.61
N CYS A 15 -1.83 -0.97 10.65
CA CYS A 15 -1.03 -2.10 10.15
C CYS A 15 -0.16 -2.72 11.25
N LYS A 16 0.42 -1.92 12.17
CA LYS A 16 1.16 -2.44 13.33
C LYS A 16 0.33 -3.39 14.19
N GLY A 17 -0.95 -3.08 14.39
CA GLY A 17 -1.87 -3.95 15.13
C GLY A 17 -2.44 -5.12 14.32
N PHE A 18 -2.71 -4.89 13.04
CA PHE A 18 -3.37 -5.85 12.16
C PHE A 18 -2.42 -6.92 11.59
N GLU A 19 -1.26 -6.51 11.06
CA GLU A 19 -0.34 -7.42 10.35
C GLU A 19 0.09 -8.64 11.16
N PRO A 20 0.46 -8.54 12.45
CA PRO A 20 0.88 -9.71 13.23
C PRO A 20 -0.22 -10.76 13.34
N ARG A 21 -1.47 -10.31 13.60
CA ARG A 21 -2.64 -11.18 13.74
C ARG A 21 -3.01 -11.84 12.42
N TRP A 22 -2.94 -11.09 11.33
CA TRP A 22 -3.16 -11.59 9.98
C TRP A 22 -2.12 -12.66 9.60
N LYS A 23 -0.83 -12.40 9.88
CA LYS A 23 0.26 -13.35 9.64
C LYS A 23 0.10 -14.64 10.44
N GLN A 24 -0.37 -14.56 11.69
CA GLN A 24 -0.67 -15.74 12.50
C GLN A 24 -1.75 -16.62 11.85
N HIS A 25 -2.86 -16.03 11.39
CA HIS A 25 -3.92 -16.77 10.68
C HIS A 25 -3.43 -17.39 9.37
N LEU A 26 -2.52 -16.73 8.64
CA LEU A 26 -1.94 -17.29 7.41
C LEU A 26 -1.08 -18.53 7.67
N LEU A 27 -0.38 -18.60 8.81
CA LEU A 27 0.46 -19.74 9.18
C LEU A 27 -0.37 -20.99 9.56
N GLU A 28 -1.60 -20.79 10.03
CA GLU A 28 -2.55 -21.88 10.31
C GLU A 28 -3.06 -22.52 9.02
N SER A 29 -3.10 -21.76 7.91
CA SER A 29 -3.36 -22.33 6.59
C SER A 29 -2.13 -23.13 6.12
N SER A 30 -2.31 -24.41 5.78
CA SER A 30 -1.23 -25.33 5.37
C SER A 30 -0.53 -24.97 4.04
N LEU A 31 -0.86 -23.81 3.45
CA LEU A 31 -0.24 -23.24 2.27
C LEU A 31 1.06 -22.51 2.64
N LYS A 32 2.12 -23.27 2.96
CA LYS A 32 3.46 -22.71 3.19
C LYS A 32 4.06 -22.14 1.90
N ARG A 33 3.73 -20.89 1.59
CA ARG A 33 4.39 -20.10 0.53
C ARG A 33 5.52 -19.25 1.13
N ARG A 34 6.62 -19.12 0.38
CA ARG A 34 7.74 -18.26 0.77
C ARG A 34 7.29 -16.79 0.81
N HIS A 35 7.36 -16.17 1.98
CA HIS A 35 7.11 -14.74 2.12
C HIS A 35 8.38 -13.95 1.77
N ARG A 36 8.40 -13.31 0.59
CA ARG A 36 9.43 -12.32 0.24
C ARG A 36 8.93 -10.93 0.58
N GLN A 37 9.74 -10.13 1.26
CA GLN A 37 9.44 -8.72 1.45
C GLN A 37 9.41 -8.04 0.06
N GLY A 38 8.28 -7.42 -0.26
CA GLY A 38 8.13 -6.60 -1.45
C GLY A 38 8.84 -5.25 -1.26
N ALA A 39 8.95 -4.48 -2.34
CA ALA A 39 9.50 -3.12 -2.28
C ALA A 39 8.58 -2.12 -1.56
N LEU A 40 7.29 -2.48 -1.41
CA LEU A 40 6.30 -1.73 -0.64
C LEU A 40 5.79 -2.58 0.53
N CYS A 41 5.65 -1.97 1.70
CA CYS A 41 4.99 -2.58 2.84
C CYS A 41 3.46 -2.43 2.75
N LEU A 42 2.73 -3.10 3.65
CA LEU A 42 1.26 -3.09 3.62
C LEU A 42 0.70 -1.67 3.85
N SER A 43 1.28 -0.90 4.77
CA SER A 43 0.82 0.45 5.07
C SER A 43 1.00 1.40 3.88
N GLU A 44 2.09 1.25 3.11
CA GLU A 44 2.29 2.01 1.86
C GLU A 44 1.24 1.66 0.81
N VAL A 45 0.99 0.36 0.58
CA VAL A 45 -0.03 -0.10 -0.38
C VAL A 45 -1.43 0.39 0.01
N MET A 46 -1.79 0.25 1.30
CA MET A 46 -3.06 0.74 1.83
C MET A 46 -3.20 2.26 1.71
N THR A 47 -2.13 3.02 1.96
CA THR A 47 -2.15 4.48 1.84
C THR A 47 -2.40 4.92 0.41
N ILE A 48 -1.76 4.27 -0.57
CA ILE A 48 -1.98 4.57 -2.00
C ILE A 48 -3.42 4.24 -2.39
N MET A 49 -3.96 3.11 -1.93
CA MET A 49 -5.35 2.69 -2.13
C MET A 49 -6.36 3.68 -1.54
N VAL A 50 -6.21 4.06 -0.26
CA VAL A 50 -7.10 5.03 0.39
C VAL A 50 -6.99 6.39 -0.28
N GLY A 51 -5.77 6.82 -0.61
CA GLY A 51 -5.53 8.04 -1.38
C GLY A 51 -6.27 8.05 -2.71
N PHE A 52 -6.36 6.92 -3.42
CA PHE A 52 -7.15 6.82 -4.64
C PHE A 52 -8.63 7.12 -4.39
N HIS A 53 -9.23 6.48 -3.39
CA HIS A 53 -10.64 6.71 -3.04
C HIS A 53 -10.92 8.16 -2.63
N LEU A 54 -9.99 8.82 -1.95
CA LEU A 54 -10.13 10.22 -1.53
C LEU A 54 -9.84 11.22 -2.65
N SER A 55 -9.04 10.84 -3.66
CA SER A 55 -8.61 11.73 -4.73
C SER A 55 -9.69 12.07 -5.77
N GLY A 56 -10.77 11.29 -5.83
CA GLY A 56 -11.84 11.47 -6.82
C GLY A 56 -11.44 11.09 -8.25
N TYR A 57 -10.28 10.46 -8.45
CA TYR A 57 -9.89 9.95 -9.77
C TYR A 57 -10.83 8.84 -10.22
N ARG A 58 -11.23 8.86 -11.51
CA ARG A 58 -12.14 7.84 -12.07
C ARG A 58 -11.52 6.46 -12.19
N THR A 59 -10.23 6.38 -12.48
CA THR A 59 -9.54 5.10 -12.68
C THR A 59 -8.25 5.06 -11.87
N PHE A 60 -7.99 3.89 -11.25
CA PHE A 60 -6.80 3.68 -10.45
C PHE A 60 -5.52 3.84 -11.28
N LYS A 61 -5.53 3.36 -12.53
CA LYS A 61 -4.41 3.52 -13.46
C LYS A 61 -4.04 4.99 -13.69
N HIS A 62 -5.03 5.87 -13.89
CA HIS A 62 -4.78 7.29 -14.09
C HIS A 62 -4.22 7.95 -12.82
N TYR A 63 -4.77 7.61 -11.66
CA TYR A 63 -4.26 8.07 -10.35
C TYR A 63 -2.82 7.63 -10.11
N TYR A 64 -2.53 6.34 -10.27
CA TYR A 64 -1.21 5.80 -9.97
C TYR A 64 -0.13 6.37 -10.89
N LEU A 65 -0.38 6.38 -12.21
CA LEU A 65 0.62 6.82 -13.18
C LEU A 65 0.84 8.34 -13.17
N ASN A 66 -0.23 9.14 -13.06
CA ASN A 66 -0.11 10.59 -13.22
C ASN A 66 0.04 11.35 -11.89
N TYR A 67 -0.36 10.75 -10.77
CA TYR A 67 -0.26 11.38 -9.47
C TYR A 67 0.79 10.70 -8.59
N VAL A 68 0.63 9.41 -8.30
CA VAL A 68 1.49 8.71 -7.33
C VAL A 68 2.95 8.64 -7.82
N LEU A 69 3.18 8.12 -9.02
CA LEU A 69 4.55 7.99 -9.57
C LEU A 69 5.24 9.34 -9.79
N ARG A 70 4.47 10.41 -10.00
CA ARG A 70 5.00 11.73 -10.35
C ARG A 70 5.25 12.63 -9.15
N TYR A 71 4.34 12.62 -8.17
CA TYR A 71 4.38 13.55 -7.04
C TYR A 71 4.60 12.86 -5.69
N GLN A 72 4.29 11.58 -5.56
CA GLN A 72 4.36 10.86 -4.29
C GLN A 72 5.63 10.00 -4.13
N ARG A 73 6.54 10.04 -5.11
CA ARG A 73 7.81 9.31 -5.08
C ARG A 73 8.69 9.61 -3.86
N GLY A 74 8.64 10.83 -3.35
CA GLY A 74 9.39 11.22 -2.14
C GLY A 74 8.88 10.53 -0.87
N TYR A 75 7.58 10.22 -0.81
CA TYR A 75 6.96 9.54 0.32
C TYR A 75 7.07 8.01 0.20
N PHE A 76 7.14 7.50 -1.03
CA PHE A 76 7.20 6.07 -1.33
C PHE A 76 8.43 5.75 -2.21
N PRO A 77 9.64 5.66 -1.63
CA PRO A 77 10.86 5.45 -2.42
C PRO A 77 10.88 4.08 -3.11
N GLY A 78 10.13 3.10 -2.60
CA GLY A 78 10.00 1.75 -3.15
C GLY A 78 8.94 1.56 -4.23
N LEU A 79 8.37 2.64 -4.81
CA LEU A 79 7.29 2.55 -5.80
C LEU A 79 7.64 1.62 -6.97
N VAL A 80 6.72 0.72 -7.25
CA VAL A 80 6.83 -0.27 -8.33
C VAL A 80 6.07 0.18 -9.58
N SER A 81 6.21 -0.54 -10.69
CA SER A 81 5.41 -0.29 -11.89
C SER A 81 3.91 -0.51 -11.60
N TYR A 82 3.02 0.12 -12.37
CA TYR A 82 1.57 -0.06 -12.20
C TYR A 82 1.14 -1.54 -12.21
N ASN A 83 1.62 -2.33 -13.17
CA ASN A 83 1.29 -3.75 -13.24
C ASN A 83 1.76 -4.48 -11.98
N ARG A 84 2.99 -4.19 -11.52
CA ARG A 84 3.51 -4.79 -10.29
C ARG A 84 2.71 -4.37 -9.06
N PHE A 85 2.24 -3.13 -9.01
CA PHE A 85 1.37 -2.68 -7.92
C PHE A 85 0.05 -3.45 -7.92
N VAL A 86 -0.57 -3.64 -9.09
CA VAL A 86 -1.81 -4.43 -9.20
C VAL A 86 -1.62 -5.88 -8.78
N GLU A 87 -0.46 -6.49 -9.04
CA GLU A 87 -0.13 -7.83 -8.55
C GLU A 87 0.06 -7.93 -7.02
N LEU A 88 0.31 -6.80 -6.35
CA LEU A 88 0.45 -6.73 -4.89
C LEU A 88 -0.88 -6.55 -4.16
N LEU A 89 -1.95 -6.21 -4.89
CA LEU A 89 -3.32 -6.13 -4.39
C LEU A 89 -3.95 -7.52 -4.30
#